data_AF-A0A8T2XDP8-F1
#
_entry.id   AF-A0A8T2XDP8-F1
#
_cell.length_a   1.000
_cell.length_b   1.000
_cell.length_c   1.000
_cell.angle_alpha   90.00
_cell.angle_beta   90.00
_cell.angle_gamma   90.00
#
_symmetry.space_group_name_H-M   'P 1'
#
loop_
_entity.id
_entity.type
_entity.pdbx_description
1 polymer ?
#
loop_
_entity_poly.entity_id
_entity_poly.type
_entity_poly.pdbx_seq_one_letter_code
_entity_poly.pdbx_strand_id
1 'polypeptide(L)'
;MKNYISEVIVQLSSNEASFRMERLYVNKLNVTLVQILKHEWPARWRSFIPDLVAAAKTSETICENCMVILKLLSEEVFDFSRGEMTQQKIKELKQSLNSEFQLIHELCLYVLSASQRTELIRATLSTLHAFLSWIPLGYIFESPLLETLLKFFPMPSYRNLTLQCLTEVAALNFGDFYNIQYVKMYNFFMVQLQAILPLTTNIPEAYANGSSEEQAFIQNLALFFTSFYK
;
A
#
# COMPACT_ATOMS: atom_id res chain seq x y z
N MET A 1 22.77 17.61 1.79
CA MET A 1 21.29 17.72 1.91
C MET A 1 20.65 16.37 2.12
N LYS A 2 20.88 15.35 1.26
CA LYS A 2 20.29 14.02 1.44
C LYS A 2 20.59 13.34 2.79
N ASN A 3 21.87 13.29 3.21
CA ASN A 3 22.25 12.68 4.49
C ASN A 3 21.55 13.37 5.67
N TYR A 4 21.53 14.71 5.65
CA TYR A 4 20.87 15.50 6.69
C TYR A 4 19.37 15.18 6.79
N ILE A 5 18.64 15.15 5.66
CA ILE A 5 17.20 14.83 5.68
C ILE A 5 16.98 13.39 6.16
N SER A 6 17.77 12.43 5.71
CA SER A 6 17.69 11.04 6.17
C SER A 6 17.97 10.92 7.67
N GLU A 7 19.00 11.59 8.19
CA GLU A 7 19.34 11.62 9.62
C GLU A 7 18.21 12.21 10.47
N VAL A 8 17.63 13.34 10.05
CA VAL A 8 16.50 13.97 10.74
C VAL A 8 15.27 13.07 10.72
N ILE A 9 14.96 12.43 9.59
CA ILE A 9 13.84 11.48 9.49
C ILE A 9 14.05 10.31 10.45
N VAL A 10 15.26 9.72 10.49
CA VAL A 10 15.57 8.61 11.39
C VAL A 10 15.45 9.05 12.85
N GLN A 11 15.97 10.22 13.22
CA GLN A 11 15.88 10.76 14.58
C GLN A 11 14.43 10.98 15.03
N LEU A 12 13.59 11.55 14.18
CA LEU A 12 12.18 11.79 14.50
C LEU A 12 11.37 10.48 14.52
N SER A 13 11.74 9.52 13.68
CA SER A 13 11.06 8.22 13.57
C SER A 13 11.55 7.21 14.60
N SER A 14 12.67 7.43 15.29
CA SER A 14 13.21 6.48 16.29
C SER A 14 12.46 6.53 17.63
N ASN A 15 11.67 7.58 17.88
CA ASN A 15 10.89 7.74 19.10
C ASN A 15 9.41 7.89 18.76
N GLU A 16 8.57 6.99 19.29
CA GLU A 16 7.11 6.99 19.03
C GLU A 16 6.44 8.32 19.40
N ALA A 17 6.74 8.89 20.55
CA ALA A 17 6.12 10.14 21.00
C ALA A 17 6.46 11.30 20.06
N SER A 18 7.74 11.40 19.66
CA SER A 18 8.17 12.41 18.69
C SER A 18 7.55 12.18 17.32
N PHE A 19 7.51 10.94 16.84
CA PHE A 19 6.94 10.58 15.53
C PHE A 19 5.45 10.94 15.45
N ARG A 20 4.70 10.74 16.54
CA ARG A 20 3.29 11.11 16.62
C ARG A 20 3.08 12.62 16.75
N MET A 21 3.85 13.28 17.61
CA MET A 21 3.74 14.73 17.85
C MET A 21 4.10 15.53 16.59
N GLU A 22 5.16 15.12 15.88
CA GLU A 22 5.70 15.81 14.72
C GLU A 22 5.22 15.23 13.39
N ARG A 23 4.11 14.48 13.37
CA ARG A 23 3.63 13.71 12.20
C ARG A 23 3.54 14.57 10.92
N LEU A 24 3.06 15.81 11.04
CA LEU A 24 2.98 16.73 9.91
C LEU A 24 4.37 17.09 9.37
N TYR A 25 5.31 17.37 10.27
CA TYR A 25 6.67 17.73 9.89
C TYR A 25 7.40 16.54 9.26
N VAL A 26 7.29 15.35 9.85
CA VAL A 26 7.86 14.11 9.28
C VAL A 26 7.30 13.85 7.89
N ASN A 27 5.98 14.01 7.68
CA ASN A 27 5.39 13.87 6.35
C ASN A 27 5.96 14.86 5.33
N LYS A 28 6.22 16.11 5.73
CA LYS A 28 6.87 17.10 4.84
C LYS A 28 8.32 16.73 4.53
N LEU A 29 9.05 16.19 5.49
CA LEU A 29 10.40 15.65 5.26
C LEU A 29 10.37 14.46 4.29
N ASN A 30 9.41 13.54 4.43
CA ASN A 30 9.24 12.42 3.51
C ASN A 30 8.97 12.88 2.08
N VAL A 31 8.07 13.84 1.89
CA VAL A 31 7.81 14.45 0.56
C VAL A 31 9.08 15.08 0.00
N THR A 32 9.84 15.81 0.83
CA THR A 32 11.10 16.44 0.42
C THR A 32 12.14 15.39 0.03
N LEU A 33 12.25 14.28 0.78
CA LEU A 33 13.11 13.15 0.45
C LEU A 33 12.73 12.54 -0.90
N VAL A 34 11.44 12.33 -1.17
CA VAL A 34 10.96 11.80 -2.46
C VAL A 34 11.31 12.75 -3.61
N GLN A 35 11.21 14.07 -3.42
CA GLN A 35 11.66 15.02 -4.44
C GLN A 35 13.17 14.91 -4.72
N ILE A 36 14.00 14.65 -3.70
CA ILE A 36 15.44 14.38 -3.90
C ILE A 36 15.64 13.07 -4.67
N LEU A 37 14.87 12.03 -4.34
CA LEU A 37 14.96 10.71 -5.00
C LEU A 37 14.62 10.80 -6.49
N LYS A 38 13.65 11.62 -6.90
CA LYS A 38 13.35 11.86 -8.33
C LYS A 38 14.60 12.27 -9.12
N HIS A 39 15.51 13.04 -8.52
CA HIS A 39 16.71 13.51 -9.19
C HIS A 39 17.91 12.57 -9.03
N GLU A 40 18.10 12.00 -7.83
CA GLU A 40 19.30 11.21 -7.52
C GLU A 40 19.15 9.71 -7.76
N TRP A 41 17.98 9.14 -7.50
CA TRP A 41 17.72 7.73 -7.69
C TRP A 41 17.25 7.47 -9.13
N PRO A 42 17.68 6.38 -9.80
CA PRO A 42 18.54 5.29 -9.29
C PRO A 42 20.06 5.54 -9.42
N ALA A 43 20.51 6.44 -10.30
CA ALA A 43 21.90 6.48 -10.73
C ALA A 43 22.91 6.89 -9.62
N ARG A 44 22.56 7.88 -8.79
CA ARG A 44 23.43 8.50 -7.77
C ARG A 44 23.17 7.99 -6.35
N TRP A 45 22.14 7.17 -6.16
CA TRP A 45 21.76 6.63 -4.85
C TRP A 45 21.27 5.18 -4.95
N ARG A 46 22.05 4.31 -5.59
CA ARG A 46 21.65 2.93 -5.90
C ARG A 46 21.19 2.12 -4.70
N SER A 47 21.80 2.30 -3.53
CA SER A 47 21.49 1.56 -2.31
C SER A 47 20.22 2.02 -1.59
N PHE A 48 19.51 3.04 -2.08
CA PHE A 48 18.39 3.64 -1.35
C PHE A 48 17.33 2.61 -0.89
N ILE A 49 16.81 1.76 -1.79
CA ILE A 49 15.79 0.76 -1.42
C ILE A 49 16.36 -0.29 -0.45
N PRO A 50 17.53 -0.92 -0.72
CA PRO A 50 18.17 -1.81 0.25
C PRO A 50 18.39 -1.18 1.63
N ASP A 51 18.90 0.05 1.69
CA ASP A 51 19.18 0.77 2.94
C ASP A 51 17.88 1.11 3.69
N LEU A 52 16.83 1.52 2.96
CA LEU A 52 15.51 1.82 3.54
C LEU A 52 14.86 0.55 4.13
N VAL A 53 14.95 -0.58 3.43
CA VAL A 53 14.44 -1.88 3.90
C VAL A 53 15.25 -2.37 5.10
N ALA A 54 16.57 -2.17 5.12
CA ALA A 54 17.41 -2.50 6.26
C ALA A 54 17.03 -1.63 7.49
N ALA A 55 16.85 -0.32 7.30
CA ALA A 55 16.43 0.59 8.36
C ALA A 55 15.03 0.23 8.91
N ALA A 56 14.09 -0.14 8.04
CA ALA A 56 12.73 -0.55 8.42
C ALA A 56 12.72 -1.75 9.39
N LYS A 57 13.75 -2.59 9.40
CA LYS A 57 13.86 -3.75 10.29
C LYS A 57 14.38 -3.40 11.70
N THR A 58 14.82 -2.17 11.93
CA THR A 58 15.41 -1.75 13.21
C THR A 58 14.39 -1.29 14.25
N SER A 59 13.24 -0.78 13.81
CA SER A 59 12.14 -0.33 14.67
C SER A 59 10.85 -0.30 13.87
N GLU A 60 9.72 -0.69 14.50
CA GLU A 60 8.40 -0.62 13.85
C GLU A 60 7.97 0.82 13.53
N THR A 61 8.45 1.82 14.26
CA THR A 61 8.17 3.24 13.97
C THR A 61 8.91 3.73 12.72
N ILE A 62 10.17 3.31 12.58
CA ILE A 62 10.97 3.55 11.38
C ILE A 62 10.35 2.79 10.21
N CYS A 63 9.92 1.55 10.43
CA CYS A 63 9.21 0.75 9.45
C CYS A 63 7.95 1.47 8.93
N GLU A 64 7.14 2.02 9.84
CA GLU A 64 5.92 2.74 9.49
C GLU A 64 6.24 3.93 8.57
N ASN A 65 7.28 4.70 8.92
CA ASN A 65 7.70 5.81 8.10
C ASN A 65 8.31 5.37 6.75
N CYS A 66 9.06 4.27 6.72
CA CYS A 66 9.57 3.68 5.48
C CYS A 66 8.44 3.26 4.54
N MET A 67 7.35 2.69 5.06
CA MET A 67 6.15 2.39 4.25
C MET A 67 5.56 3.67 3.63
N VAL A 68 5.44 4.74 4.41
CA VAL A 68 4.97 6.04 3.90
C VAL A 68 5.88 6.57 2.79
N ILE A 69 7.21 6.51 2.96
CA ILE A 69 8.17 6.94 1.93
C ILE A 69 8.04 6.10 0.66
N LEU A 70 7.92 4.77 0.79
CA LEU A 70 7.74 3.85 -0.33
C LEU A 70 6.45 4.13 -1.11
N LYS A 71 5.35 4.39 -0.39
CA LYS A 71 4.08 4.79 -0.99
C LYS A 71 4.23 6.08 -1.80
N LEU A 72 4.78 7.13 -1.19
CA LEU A 72 4.98 8.42 -1.86
C LEU A 72 5.88 8.29 -3.09
N LEU A 73 6.93 7.48 -3.02
CA LEU A 73 7.78 7.18 -4.17
C LEU A 73 7.01 6.46 -5.28
N SER A 74 6.12 5.52 -4.93
CA SER A 74 5.24 4.85 -5.90
C SER A 74 4.37 5.85 -6.65
N GLU A 75 3.62 6.66 -5.90
CA GLU A 75 2.66 7.61 -6.44
C GLU A 75 3.37 8.63 -7.34
N GLU A 76 4.55 9.09 -6.93
CA GLU A 76 5.38 10.00 -7.72
C GLU A 76 5.84 9.39 -9.05
N VAL A 77 6.22 8.11 -9.06
CA VAL A 77 6.75 7.42 -10.25
C VAL A 77 5.63 6.95 -11.18
N PHE A 78 4.50 6.49 -10.63
CA PHE A 78 3.44 5.81 -11.39
C PHE A 78 2.19 6.66 -11.63
N ASP A 79 1.82 7.56 -10.71
CA ASP A 79 0.58 8.34 -10.78
C ASP A 79 0.82 9.79 -11.21
N PHE A 80 1.78 10.49 -10.58
CA PHE A 80 2.04 11.93 -10.80
C PHE A 80 3.09 12.24 -11.87
N SER A 81 3.68 11.22 -12.48
CA SER A 81 4.74 11.41 -13.48
C SER A 81 4.28 12.12 -14.77
N ARG A 82 2.98 12.31 -14.98
CA ARG A 82 2.42 13.00 -16.16
C ARG A 82 2.66 14.51 -16.08
N GLY A 83 3.75 14.97 -16.70
CA GLY A 83 4.03 16.40 -16.96
C GLY A 83 5.20 16.99 -16.17
N GLU A 84 5.70 16.29 -15.14
CA GLU A 84 6.81 16.78 -14.31
C GLU A 84 8.18 16.19 -14.67
N MET A 85 8.19 15.01 -15.32
CA MET A 85 9.42 14.29 -15.68
C MET A 85 9.44 13.91 -17.15
N THR A 86 10.64 13.75 -17.72
CA THR A 86 10.79 13.24 -19.08
C THR A 86 10.39 11.77 -19.15
N GLN A 87 9.87 11.32 -20.30
CA GLN A 87 9.48 9.93 -20.52
C GLN A 87 10.63 8.93 -20.23
N GLN A 88 11.86 9.31 -20.60
CA GLN A 88 13.06 8.52 -20.32
C GLN A 88 13.28 8.36 -18.82
N LYS A 89 13.18 9.45 -18.04
CA LYS A 89 13.36 9.40 -16.59
C LYS A 89 12.30 8.55 -15.89
N ILE A 90 11.04 8.66 -16.34
CA ILE A 90 9.93 7.84 -15.83
C ILE A 90 10.21 6.36 -16.08
N LYS A 91 10.62 6.01 -17.31
CA LYS A 91 10.97 4.64 -17.68
C LYS A 91 12.10 4.08 -16.79
N GLU A 92 13.15 4.87 -16.56
CA GLU A 92 14.26 4.48 -15.69
C GLU A 92 13.81 4.24 -14.24
N LEU A 93 13.04 5.17 -13.66
CA LEU A 93 12.52 5.03 -12.29
C LEU A 93 11.62 3.80 -12.14
N LYS A 94 10.72 3.56 -13.11
CA LYS A 94 9.86 2.38 -13.14
C LYS A 94 10.67 1.10 -13.21
N GLN A 95 11.67 1.03 -14.09
CA GLN A 95 12.53 -0.14 -14.23
C GLN A 95 13.30 -0.43 -12.93
N SER A 96 13.87 0.59 -12.31
CA SER A 96 14.60 0.42 -11.04
C SER A 96 13.69 0.05 -9.88
N LEU A 97 12.45 0.55 -9.82
CA LEU A 97 11.54 0.17 -8.73
C LEU A 97 11.09 -1.27 -8.89
N ASN A 98 10.84 -1.71 -10.13
CA ASN A 98 10.53 -3.10 -10.42
C ASN A 98 11.69 -4.05 -10.09
N SER A 99 12.94 -3.68 -10.38
CA SER A 99 14.09 -4.54 -10.07
C SER A 99 14.33 -4.72 -8.57
N GLU A 100 13.94 -3.73 -7.75
CA GLU A 100 14.08 -3.77 -6.30
C GLU A 100 12.79 -4.24 -5.59
N PHE A 101 11.72 -4.50 -6.34
CA PHE A 101 10.40 -4.73 -5.75
C PHE A 101 10.34 -5.98 -4.87
N GLN A 102 11.16 -6.99 -5.14
CA GLN A 102 11.23 -8.18 -4.29
C GLN A 102 11.52 -7.82 -2.83
N LEU A 103 12.47 -6.93 -2.57
CA LEU A 103 12.84 -6.51 -1.20
C LEU A 103 11.67 -5.80 -0.50
N ILE A 104 10.94 -4.97 -1.25
CA ILE A 104 9.78 -4.23 -0.76
C ILE A 104 8.64 -5.20 -0.44
N HIS A 105 8.38 -6.14 -1.35
CA HIS A 105 7.32 -7.14 -1.19
C HIS A 105 7.56 -8.05 0.01
N GLU A 106 8.79 -8.54 0.19
CA GLU A 106 9.18 -9.34 1.36
C GLU A 106 9.00 -8.56 2.67
N LEU A 107 9.34 -7.26 2.68
CA LEU A 107 9.10 -6.38 3.84
C LEU A 107 7.61 -6.24 4.13
N CYS A 108 6.76 -5.98 3.12
CA CYS A 108 5.32 -5.86 3.30
C CYS A 108 4.71 -7.14 3.88
N LEU A 109 5.06 -8.31 3.32
CA LEU A 109 4.58 -9.59 3.82
C LEU A 109 5.06 -9.87 5.25
N TYR A 110 6.32 -9.56 5.55
CA TYR A 110 6.85 -9.70 6.91
C TYR A 110 6.03 -8.86 7.90
N VAL A 111 5.82 -7.57 7.61
CA VAL A 111 5.05 -6.68 8.49
C VAL A 111 3.63 -7.17 8.69
N LEU A 112 2.93 -7.55 7.61
CA LEU A 112 1.56 -8.06 7.68
C LEU A 112 1.44 -9.39 8.44
N SER A 113 2.52 -10.16 8.53
CA SER A 113 2.54 -11.43 9.28
C SER A 113 2.95 -11.29 10.74
N ALA A 114 3.85 -10.34 11.05
CA ALA A 114 4.55 -10.29 12.34
C ALA A 114 4.12 -9.12 13.23
N SER A 115 3.74 -7.98 12.66
CA SER A 115 3.41 -6.80 13.45
C SER A 115 2.03 -6.92 14.10
N GLN A 116 1.90 -6.35 15.30
CA GLN A 116 0.62 -6.13 15.97
C GLN A 116 0.24 -4.64 16.04
N ARG A 117 1.07 -3.77 15.43
CA ARG A 117 0.86 -2.32 15.47
C ARG A 117 -0.08 -1.87 14.37
N THR A 118 -1.27 -1.44 14.78
CA THR A 118 -2.33 -0.99 13.87
C THR A 118 -1.86 0.04 12.85
N GLU A 119 -1.13 1.07 13.27
CA GLU A 119 -0.68 2.14 12.36
C GLU A 119 0.33 1.62 11.32
N LEU A 120 1.24 0.72 11.70
CA LEU A 120 2.19 0.10 10.78
C LEU A 120 1.49 -0.82 9.78
N ILE A 121 0.52 -1.63 10.23
CA ILE A 121 -0.28 -2.48 9.34
C ILE A 121 -1.06 -1.61 8.34
N ARG A 122 -1.70 -0.52 8.81
CA ARG A 122 -2.43 0.42 7.94
C ARG A 122 -1.51 1.11 6.94
N ALA A 123 -0.33 1.56 7.36
CA ALA A 123 0.67 2.15 6.46
C ALA A 123 1.11 1.13 5.39
N THR A 124 1.32 -0.13 5.78
CA THR A 124 1.70 -1.21 4.86
C THR A 124 0.59 -1.53 3.86
N LEU A 125 -0.67 -1.64 4.29
CA LEU A 125 -1.81 -1.85 3.39
C LEU A 125 -2.00 -0.69 2.43
N SER A 126 -1.87 0.56 2.91
CA SER A 126 -1.94 1.73 2.02
C SER A 126 -0.79 1.79 1.03
N THR A 127 0.38 1.28 1.40
CA THR A 127 1.55 1.20 0.51
C THR A 127 1.34 0.13 -0.56
N LEU A 128 0.82 -1.03 -0.18
CA LEU A 128 0.42 -2.08 -1.13
C LEU A 128 -0.65 -1.59 -2.10
N HIS A 129 -1.65 -0.84 -1.64
CA HIS A 129 -2.67 -0.25 -2.51
C HIS A 129 -2.05 0.58 -3.66
N ALA A 130 -1.03 1.40 -3.36
CA ALA A 130 -0.30 2.19 -4.36
C ALA A 130 0.64 1.36 -5.27
N PHE A 131 0.81 0.07 -5.00
CA PHE A 131 1.66 -0.84 -5.78
C PHE A 131 0.87 -1.76 -6.70
N LEU A 132 -0.32 -2.20 -6.28
CA LEU A 132 -1.08 -3.28 -6.93
C LEU A 132 -1.42 -3.03 -8.40
N SER A 133 -1.48 -1.76 -8.84
CA SER A 133 -1.78 -1.39 -10.23
C SER A 133 -0.63 -1.61 -11.21
N TRP A 134 0.60 -1.76 -10.74
CA TRP A 134 1.79 -1.81 -11.62
C TRP A 134 2.77 -2.95 -11.34
N ILE A 135 2.69 -3.61 -10.19
CA ILE A 135 3.63 -4.68 -9.84
C ILE A 135 3.42 -5.94 -10.71
N PRO A 136 4.47 -6.76 -10.90
CA PRO A 136 4.31 -8.04 -11.59
C PRO A 136 3.27 -8.94 -10.93
N LEU A 137 2.41 -9.54 -11.74
CA LEU A 137 1.25 -10.32 -11.30
C LEU A 137 1.63 -11.52 -10.40
N GLY A 138 2.80 -12.10 -10.59
CA GLY A 138 3.31 -13.19 -9.75
C GLY A 138 3.39 -12.81 -8.26
N TYR A 139 3.68 -11.54 -7.93
CA TYR A 139 3.66 -11.08 -6.54
C TYR A 139 2.24 -11.08 -5.94
N ILE A 140 1.20 -10.96 -6.75
CA ILE A 140 -0.19 -10.93 -6.30
C ILE A 140 -0.74 -12.36 -6.22
N PHE A 141 -0.56 -13.16 -7.28
CA PHE A 141 -1.26 -14.42 -7.48
C PHE A 141 -0.43 -15.68 -7.19
N GLU A 142 0.90 -15.57 -7.15
CA GLU A 142 1.83 -16.68 -6.90
C GLU A 142 2.55 -16.53 -5.55
N SER A 143 2.12 -15.55 -4.74
CA SER A 143 2.59 -15.30 -3.39
C SER A 143 1.41 -15.37 -2.39
N PRO A 144 1.67 -15.40 -1.07
CA PRO A 144 0.61 -15.39 -0.07
C PRO A 144 -0.09 -14.02 0.08
N LEU A 145 0.22 -13.03 -0.75
CA LEU A 145 -0.33 -11.67 -0.65
C LEU A 145 -1.86 -11.65 -0.72
N LEU A 146 -2.44 -12.28 -1.73
CA LEU A 146 -3.90 -12.28 -1.91
C LEU A 146 -4.63 -12.95 -0.73
N GLU A 147 -4.12 -14.10 -0.27
CA GLU A 147 -4.65 -14.78 0.91
C GLU A 147 -4.51 -13.93 2.18
N THR A 148 -3.40 -13.22 2.32
CA THR A 148 -3.16 -12.30 3.43
C THR A 148 -4.17 -11.16 3.42
N LEU A 149 -4.40 -10.51 2.28
CA LEU A 149 -5.42 -9.46 2.14
C LEU A 149 -6.80 -9.98 2.55
N LEU A 150 -7.20 -11.15 2.06
CA LEU A 150 -8.50 -11.74 2.41
C LEU A 150 -8.66 -12.01 3.92
N LYS A 151 -7.57 -12.31 4.65
CA LYS A 151 -7.59 -12.45 6.12
C LYS A 151 -7.76 -11.12 6.84
N PHE A 152 -7.24 -10.02 6.30
CA PHE A 152 -7.40 -8.67 6.87
C PHE A 152 -8.77 -8.06 6.62
N PHE A 153 -9.48 -8.50 5.56
CA PHE A 153 -10.78 -7.95 5.18
C PHE A 153 -11.85 -7.95 6.30
N PRO A 154 -12.08 -9.04 7.05
CA PRO A 154 -13.09 -9.01 8.12
C PRO A 154 -12.76 -8.07 9.29
N MET A 155 -11.49 -7.71 9.47
CA MET A 155 -11.02 -6.90 10.60
C MET A 155 -11.43 -5.43 10.44
N PRO A 156 -12.27 -4.84 11.33
CA PRO A 156 -12.80 -3.49 11.16
C PRO A 156 -11.72 -2.42 10.91
N SER A 157 -10.62 -2.46 11.68
CA SER A 157 -9.51 -1.50 11.58
C SER A 157 -8.79 -1.49 10.23
N TYR A 158 -8.95 -2.52 9.40
CA TYR A 158 -8.23 -2.71 8.15
C TYR A 158 -9.15 -2.93 6.94
N ARG A 159 -10.44 -3.18 7.18
CA ARG A 159 -11.45 -3.57 6.18
C ARG A 159 -11.47 -2.66 4.96
N ASN A 160 -11.55 -1.35 5.18
CA ASN A 160 -11.63 -0.37 4.08
C ASN A 160 -10.39 -0.37 3.19
N LEU A 161 -9.20 -0.27 3.79
CA LEU A 161 -7.94 -0.30 3.04
C LEU A 161 -7.75 -1.64 2.32
N THR A 162 -8.12 -2.74 2.98
CA THR A 162 -8.03 -4.06 2.38
C THR A 162 -8.99 -4.20 1.19
N LEU A 163 -10.21 -3.68 1.29
CA LEU A 163 -11.17 -3.68 0.19
C LEU A 163 -10.69 -2.83 -0.98
N GLN A 164 -10.01 -1.72 -0.73
CA GLN A 164 -9.36 -0.93 -1.78
C GLN A 164 -8.26 -1.74 -2.47
N CYS A 165 -7.41 -2.44 -1.72
CA CYS A 165 -6.43 -3.37 -2.31
C CYS A 165 -7.11 -4.46 -3.17
N LEU A 166 -8.14 -5.11 -2.65
CA LEU A 166 -8.88 -6.14 -3.39
C LEU A 166 -9.58 -5.56 -4.64
N THR A 167 -9.97 -4.29 -4.62
CA THR A 167 -10.55 -3.58 -5.77
C THR A 167 -9.51 -3.37 -6.86
N GLU A 168 -8.28 -2.99 -6.51
CA GLU A 168 -7.18 -2.91 -7.49
C GLU A 168 -6.91 -4.27 -8.13
N VAL A 169 -6.84 -5.33 -7.31
CA VAL A 169 -6.67 -6.71 -7.82
C VAL A 169 -7.83 -7.11 -8.73
N ALA A 170 -9.06 -6.77 -8.35
CA ALA A 170 -10.26 -7.02 -9.14
C ALA A 170 -10.24 -6.30 -10.50
N ALA A 171 -9.60 -5.13 -10.58
CA ALA A 171 -9.52 -4.31 -11.79
C ALA A 171 -8.41 -4.75 -12.77
N LEU A 172 -7.48 -5.62 -12.36
CA LEU A 172 -6.42 -6.09 -13.24
C LEU A 172 -6.99 -6.96 -14.38
N ASN A 173 -6.46 -6.79 -15.58
CA ASN A 173 -6.87 -7.56 -16.76
C ASN A 173 -5.66 -8.14 -17.48
N PHE A 174 -5.63 -9.46 -17.65
CA PHE A 174 -4.52 -10.19 -18.26
C PHE A 174 -4.99 -11.52 -18.86
N GLY A 175 -6.24 -11.57 -19.32
CA GLY A 175 -6.85 -12.76 -19.90
C GLY A 175 -7.07 -13.89 -18.87
N ASP A 176 -7.12 -15.13 -19.36
CA ASP A 176 -7.63 -16.27 -18.56
C ASP A 176 -6.64 -16.88 -17.56
N PHE A 177 -5.39 -16.39 -17.53
CA PHE A 177 -4.28 -17.08 -16.84
C PHE A 177 -4.49 -17.26 -15.33
N TYR A 178 -5.05 -16.26 -14.64
CA TYR A 178 -5.33 -16.34 -13.20
C TYR A 178 -6.83 -16.45 -12.87
N ASN A 179 -7.67 -16.93 -13.79
CA ASN A 179 -9.12 -17.09 -13.57
C ASN A 179 -9.44 -17.90 -12.30
N ILE A 180 -8.66 -18.96 -12.04
CA ILE A 180 -8.83 -19.80 -10.83
C ILE A 180 -8.63 -18.96 -9.56
N GLN A 181 -7.65 -18.05 -9.55
CA GLN A 181 -7.36 -17.18 -8.42
C GLN A 181 -8.45 -16.13 -8.23
N TYR A 182 -9.02 -15.56 -9.29
CA TYR A 182 -10.19 -14.68 -9.19
C TYR A 182 -11.40 -15.40 -8.60
N VAL A 183 -11.71 -16.60 -9.06
CA VAL A 183 -12.82 -17.41 -8.53
C VAL A 183 -12.61 -17.71 -7.05
N LYS A 184 -11.39 -18.10 -6.66
CA LYS A 184 -11.04 -18.33 -5.24
C LYS A 184 -11.18 -17.07 -4.40
N MET A 185 -10.63 -15.95 -4.88
CA MET A 185 -10.74 -14.64 -4.23
C MET A 185 -12.20 -14.25 -4.02
N TYR A 186 -13.01 -14.31 -5.08
CA TYR A 186 -14.42 -13.92 -5.05
C TYR A 186 -15.21 -14.80 -4.07
N ASN A 187 -15.04 -16.12 -4.13
CA ASN A 187 -15.74 -17.04 -3.23
C ASN A 187 -15.38 -16.77 -1.76
N PHE A 188 -14.09 -16.59 -1.44
CA PHE A 188 -13.68 -16.29 -0.07
C PHE A 188 -14.20 -14.91 0.39
N PHE A 189 -14.07 -13.91 -0.48
CA PHE A 189 -14.56 -12.55 -0.23
C PHE A 189 -16.06 -12.55 0.07
N MET A 190 -16.87 -13.24 -0.73
CA MET A 190 -18.33 -13.29 -0.55
C MET A 190 -18.74 -13.97 0.76
N VAL A 191 -18.03 -15.03 1.18
CA VAL A 191 -18.28 -15.67 2.49
C VAL A 191 -18.03 -14.70 3.64
N GLN A 192 -16.91 -13.96 3.60
CA GLN A 192 -16.61 -12.95 4.61
C GLN A 192 -17.59 -11.77 4.56
N LEU A 193 -17.95 -11.32 3.36
CA LEU A 193 -18.88 -10.22 3.16
C LEU A 193 -20.25 -10.55 3.74
N GLN A 194 -20.76 -11.77 3.56
CA GLN A 194 -22.06 -12.18 4.10
C GLN A 194 -22.10 -12.11 5.65
N ALA A 195 -20.96 -12.35 6.31
CA ALA A 195 -20.85 -12.20 7.77
C ALA A 195 -20.80 -10.74 8.21
N ILE A 196 -20.20 -9.85 7.39
CA ILE A 196 -20.06 -8.41 7.68
C ILE A 196 -21.34 -7.63 7.35
N LEU A 197 -21.97 -7.96 6.21
CA LEU A 197 -23.15 -7.33 5.65
C LEU A 197 -24.18 -8.40 5.29
N PRO A 198 -25.01 -8.83 6.26
CA PRO A 198 -26.06 -9.81 6.02
C PRO A 198 -27.01 -9.39 4.89
N LEU A 199 -27.57 -10.35 4.16
CA LEU A 199 -28.52 -10.10 3.07
C LEU A 199 -29.81 -9.40 3.52
N THR A 200 -30.11 -9.41 4.82
CA THR A 200 -31.25 -8.73 5.42
C THR A 200 -30.98 -7.26 5.74
N THR A 201 -29.75 -6.76 5.54
CA THR A 201 -29.38 -5.38 5.87
C THR A 201 -30.01 -4.38 4.91
N ASN A 202 -30.73 -3.40 5.46
CA ASN A 202 -31.23 -2.25 4.73
C ASN A 202 -30.08 -1.27 4.44
N ILE A 203 -29.43 -1.39 3.28
CA ILE A 203 -28.23 -0.60 2.92
C ILE A 203 -28.49 0.92 2.98
N PRO A 204 -29.58 1.48 2.40
CA PRO A 204 -29.88 2.91 2.52
C PRO A 204 -29.93 3.43 3.96
N GLU A 205 -30.58 2.69 4.85
CA GLU A 205 -30.70 3.06 6.26
C GLU A 205 -29.37 2.90 7.01
N ALA A 206 -28.64 1.81 6.76
CA ALA A 206 -27.30 1.59 7.32
C ALA A 206 -26.32 2.68 6.88
N TYR A 207 -26.42 3.17 5.65
CA TYR A 207 -25.61 4.27 5.15
C TYR A 207 -25.97 5.60 5.81
N ALA A 208 -27.27 5.92 5.90
CA ALA A 208 -27.76 7.18 6.46
C ALA A 208 -27.40 7.34 7.95
N ASN A 209 -27.43 6.23 8.70
CA ASN A 209 -27.14 6.20 10.13
C ASN A 209 -25.70 5.77 10.47
N GLY A 210 -24.93 5.37 9.46
CA GLY A 210 -23.58 4.84 9.64
C GLY A 210 -22.52 5.92 9.87
N SER A 211 -21.41 5.51 10.48
CA SER A 211 -20.20 6.30 10.59
C SER A 211 -19.55 6.56 9.23
N SER A 212 -18.59 7.50 9.18
CA SER A 212 -17.80 7.76 7.98
C SER A 212 -17.06 6.51 7.46
N GLU A 213 -16.60 5.63 8.36
CA GLU A 213 -15.95 4.37 7.96
C GLU A 213 -16.92 3.36 7.35
N GLU A 214 -18.16 3.29 7.84
CA GLU A 214 -19.21 2.41 7.29
C GLU A 214 -19.73 2.91 5.95
N GLN A 215 -19.90 4.24 5.80
CA GLN A 215 -20.23 4.87 4.52
C GLN A 215 -19.12 4.61 3.49
N ALA A 216 -17.86 4.79 3.88
CA ALA A 216 -16.71 4.46 3.04
C ALA A 216 -16.67 2.97 2.68
N PHE A 217 -17.05 2.07 3.60
CA PHE A 217 -17.12 0.64 3.31
C PHE A 217 -18.16 0.32 2.25
N ILE A 218 -19.37 0.88 2.35
CA ILE A 218 -20.43 0.69 1.35
C ILE A 218 -19.98 1.23 -0.01
N GLN A 219 -19.32 2.41 -0.05
CA GLN A 219 -18.76 2.96 -1.28
C GLN A 219 -17.67 2.04 -1.87
N ASN A 220 -16.71 1.60 -1.06
CA ASN A 220 -15.64 0.70 -1.50
C ASN A 220 -16.19 -0.64 -2.00
N LEU A 221 -17.30 -1.12 -1.43
CA LEU A 221 -17.97 -2.34 -1.88
C LEU A 221 -18.58 -2.18 -3.29
N ALA A 222 -19.22 -1.04 -3.55
CA ALA A 222 -19.70 -0.71 -4.87
C ALA A 222 -18.54 -0.62 -5.89
N LEU A 223 -17.42 0.00 -5.51
CA LEU A 223 -16.22 0.07 -6.34
C LEU A 223 -15.61 -1.31 -6.63
N PHE A 224 -15.57 -2.20 -5.63
CA PHE A 224 -15.10 -3.58 -5.81
C PHE A 224 -15.96 -4.32 -6.83
N PHE A 225 -17.28 -4.35 -6.65
CA PHE A 225 -18.16 -5.09 -7.57
C PHE A 225 -18.16 -4.50 -8.97
N THR A 226 -18.21 -3.17 -9.09
CA THR A 226 -18.13 -2.52 -10.41
C THR A 226 -16.78 -2.71 -11.08
N SER A 227 -15.70 -2.99 -10.33
CA SER A 227 -14.39 -3.31 -10.92
C SER A 227 -14.28 -4.78 -11.31
N PHE A 228 -14.81 -5.69 -10.47
CA PHE A 228 -14.77 -7.14 -10.71
C PHE A 228 -15.64 -7.57 -11.91
N TYR A 229 -16.77 -6.90 -12.13
CA TYR A 229 -17.72 -7.24 -13.21
C TYR A 229 -17.59 -6.36 -14.46
N LYS A 230 -16.52 -5.57 -14.59
CA LYS A 230 -16.18 -4.86 -15.83
C LYS A 230 -15.73 -5.83 -16.91
#